data_AF-A0A069EYX7-F1
#
_entry.id   AF-A0A069EYX7-F1
#
_cell.length_a   1.000
_cell.length_b   1.000
_cell.length_c   1.000
_cell.angle_alpha   90.00
_cell.angle_beta   90.00
_cell.angle_gamma   90.00
#
_symmetry.space_group_name_H-M   'P 1'
#
loop_
_entity.id
_entity.type
_entity.pdbx_description
1 polymer ?
#
loop_
_entity_poly.entity_id
_entity_poly.type
_entity_poly.pdbx_seq_one_letter_code
_entity_poly.pdbx_strand_id
1 'polypeptide(L)' 'KQYEYEQTDEFKDYRRKRFAIDAKNSQLKNPQGLARNKTSDLKGMTLQGVMAIIAVNLKRIIALRKENTG' A
#
# COMPACT_ATOMS: atom_id res chain seq x y z
N LYS A 1 20.30 -10.14 22.83
CA LYS A 1 20.60 -9.22 21.70
C LYS A 1 19.41 -8.93 20.78
N GLN A 2 18.89 -9.88 19.98
CA GLN A 2 17.76 -9.57 19.08
C GLN A 2 16.44 -9.35 19.84
N TYR A 3 16.14 -10.22 20.80
CA TYR A 3 14.96 -10.10 21.67
C TYR A 3 14.95 -8.81 22.51
N GLU A 4 16.12 -8.32 22.95
CA GLU A 4 16.22 -7.07 23.71
C GLU A 4 15.95 -5.84 22.83
N TYR A 5 16.42 -5.85 21.58
CA TYR A 5 16.15 -4.78 20.62
C TYR A 5 14.66 -4.70 20.27
N GLU A 6 13.98 -5.84 20.12
CA GLU A 6 12.54 -5.88 19.83
C GLU A 6 11.66 -5.31 20.96
N GLN A 7 12.19 -5.27 22.18
CA GLN A 7 11.51 -4.68 23.33
C GLN A 7 11.70 -3.17 23.46
N THR A 8 12.64 -2.57 22.72
CA THR A 8 12.87 -1.13 22.73
C THR A 8 11.64 -0.38 22.21
N ASP A 9 11.40 0.81 22.76
CA ASP A 9 10.28 1.65 22.32
C ASP A 9 10.45 2.12 20.88
N GLU A 10 11.70 2.33 20.44
CA GLU A 10 12.04 2.61 19.04
C GLU A 10 11.53 1.51 18.10
N PHE A 11 11.85 0.25 18.41
CA PHE A 11 11.43 -0.87 17.59
C PHE A 11 9.90 -1.04 17.59
N LYS A 12 9.26 -0.91 18.75
CA LYS A 12 7.79 -0.97 18.86
C LYS A 12 7.13 0.12 18.03
N ASP A 13 7.65 1.34 18.07
CA ASP A 13 7.11 2.45 17.29
C ASP A 13 7.31 2.24 15.78
N TYR A 14 8.51 1.79 15.38
CA TYR A 14 8.80 1.40 14.00
C TYR A 14 7.84 0.31 13.51
N ARG A 15 7.62 -0.75 14.30
CA ARG A 15 6.71 -1.85 13.98
C ARG A 15 5.26 -1.37 13.83
N ARG A 16 4.78 -0.47 14.70
CA ARG A 16 3.43 0.11 14.59
C ARG A 16 3.28 0.91 13.29
N LYS A 17 4.25 1.76 12.94
CA LYS A 17 4.25 2.50 11.68
C LYS A 17 4.28 1.56 10.47
N ARG A 18 5.07 0.49 10.55
CA ARG A 18 5.21 -0.49 9.48
C ARG A 18 3.95 -1.28 9.22
N PHE A 19 3.17 -1.58 10.26
CA PHE A 19 1.90 -2.31 10.12
C PHE A 19 0.93 -1.63 9.13
N ALA A 20 0.78 -0.31 9.21
CA ALA A 20 -0.07 0.44 8.29
C ALA A 20 0.44 0.38 6.83
N ILE A 21 1.75 0.41 6.64
CA ILE A 21 2.41 0.31 5.33
C ILE A 21 2.22 -1.09 4.73
N ASP A 22 2.42 -2.14 5.53
CA ASP A 22 2.32 -3.52 5.07
C ASP A 22 0.87 -3.89 4.71
N ALA A 23 -0.11 -3.40 5.49
CA ALA A 23 -1.53 -3.53 5.14
C ALA A 23 -1.83 -2.87 3.79
N LYS A 24 -1.30 -1.66 3.54
CA LYS A 24 -1.49 -0.97 2.26
C LYS A 24 -0.80 -1.68 1.09
N ASN A 25 0.40 -2.20 1.30
CA ASN A 25 1.13 -2.98 0.30
C ASN A 25 0.42 -4.29 -0.05
N SER A 26 -0.17 -4.97 0.95
CA SER A 26 -0.99 -6.16 0.72
C SER A 26 -2.21 -5.83 -0.15
N GLN A 27 -2.91 -4.73 0.12
CA GLN A 27 -4.01 -4.27 -0.71
C GLN A 27 -3.56 -4.01 -2.16
N LEU A 28 -2.45 -3.27 -2.34
CA LEU A 28 -1.90 -2.92 -3.65
C LEU A 28 -1.51 -4.17 -4.45
N LYS A 29 -0.83 -5.11 -3.82
CA LYS A 29 -0.37 -6.34 -4.46
C LYS A 29 -1.53 -7.26 -4.83
N ASN A 30 -2.43 -7.51 -3.89
CA ASN A 30 -3.46 -8.55 -4.01
C ASN A 30 -4.72 -8.00 -4.72
N PRO A 31 -5.64 -7.26 -4.07
CA PRO A 31 -6.84 -6.75 -4.74
C PRO A 31 -6.59 -5.84 -5.94
N GLN A 32 -5.50 -5.06 -5.95
CA GLN A 32 -5.19 -4.15 -7.07
C GLN A 32 -4.26 -4.76 -8.13
N GLY A 33 -3.83 -6.02 -7.96
CA GLY A 33 -3.13 -6.79 -8.99
C GLY A 33 -1.70 -6.32 -9.27
N LEU A 34 -1.07 -5.55 -8.38
CA LEU A 34 0.33 -5.15 -8.53
C LEU A 34 1.33 -6.27 -8.18
N ALA A 35 0.86 -7.41 -7.66
CA ALA A 35 1.71 -8.58 -7.44
C ALA A 35 2.27 -9.15 -8.75
N ARG A 36 1.60 -8.91 -9.90
CA ARG A 36 2.01 -9.41 -11.21
C ARG A 36 2.23 -8.26 -12.17
N ASN A 37 3.40 -8.25 -12.81
CA ASN A 37 3.67 -7.36 -13.90
C ASN A 37 2.90 -7.81 -15.16
N LYS A 38 2.28 -6.86 -15.86
CA LYS A 38 1.64 -7.07 -17.17
C LYS A 38 2.62 -6.98 -18.34
N THR A 39 3.83 -6.49 -18.08
CA THR A 39 4.89 -6.29 -19.06
C THR A 39 6.12 -7.11 -18.71
N SER A 40 7.14 -7.14 -19.58
CA SER A 40 8.43 -7.78 -19.28
C SER A 40 9.51 -6.78 -18.85
N ASP A 41 9.23 -5.47 -18.89
CA ASP A 41 10.22 -4.42 -18.67
C ASP A 41 9.93 -3.54 -17.45
N LEU A 42 10.99 -2.89 -16.95
CA LEU A 42 10.93 -2.03 -15.77
C LEU A 42 10.04 -0.79 -16.01
N LYS A 43 10.00 -0.29 -17.25
CA LYS A 43 9.16 0.84 -17.62
C LYS A 43 7.68 0.49 -17.52
N GLY A 44 7.28 -0.68 -18.03
CA GLY A 44 5.91 -1.15 -17.90
C GLY A 44 5.50 -1.45 -16.45
N MET A 45 6.40 -1.97 -15.60
CA MET A 45 6.16 -2.06 -14.14
C MET A 45 5.88 -0.70 -13.53
N THR A 46 6.71 0.29 -13.87
CA THR A 46 6.61 1.65 -13.33
C THR A 46 5.28 2.28 -13.74
N LEU A 47 4.92 2.18 -15.02
CA LEU A 47 3.64 2.68 -15.54
C LEU A 47 2.45 1.99 -14.86
N GLN A 48 2.50 0.66 -14.71
CA GLN A 48 1.46 -0.09 -14.00
C GLN A 48 1.29 0.39 -12.55
N GLY A 49 2.40 0.65 -11.85
CA GLY A 49 2.39 1.18 -10.48
C GLY A 49 1.73 2.56 -10.39
N VAL A 50 2.14 3.50 -11.25
CA VAL A 50 1.57 4.86 -11.30
C VAL A 50 0.07 4.81 -11.58
N MET A 51 -0.35 4.04 -12.59
CA MET A 51 -1.76 3.91 -12.96
C MET A 51 -2.61 3.31 -11.82
N ALA A 52 -2.09 2.31 -11.11
CA ALA A 52 -2.79 1.72 -9.97
C ALA A 52 -3.00 2.73 -8.83
N ILE A 53 -1.99 3.54 -8.51
CA ILE A 53 -2.11 4.60 -7.48
C ILE A 53 -3.20 5.60 -7.86
N ILE A 54 -3.18 6.10 -9.11
CA ILE A 54 -4.18 7.05 -9.61
C ILE A 54 -5.58 6.44 -9.52
N ALA A 55 -5.78 5.23 -10.04
CA ALA A 55 -7.08 4.57 -10.06
C ALA A 55 -7.64 4.31 -8.65
N VAL A 56 -6.79 3.90 -7.69
CA VAL A 56 -7.20 3.68 -6.29
C VAL A 56 -7.64 4.99 -5.63
N ASN A 57 -6.88 6.07 -5.85
CA ASN A 57 -7.22 7.37 -5.28
C ASN A 57 -8.52 7.93 -5.87
N LEU A 58 -8.74 7.78 -7.18
CA LEU A 58 -10.00 8.17 -7.82
C LEU A 58 -11.19 7.39 -7.25
N LYS A 59 -11.07 6.06 -7.10
CA LYS A 59 -12.12 5.23 -6.48
C LYS A 59 -12.45 5.70 -5.06
N ARG A 60 -11.43 6.05 -4.27
CA ARG A 60 -11.61 6.56 -2.91
C ARG A 60 -12.35 7.91 -2.89
N ILE A 61 -11.96 8.85 -3.76
CA ILE A 61 -12.64 10.16 -3.86
C ILE A 61 -14.12 9.98 -4.21
N ILE A 62 -14.44 9.08 -5.14
CA ILE A 62 -15.82 8.80 -5.54
C ILE A 62 -16.60 8.20 -4.37
N ALA A 63 -16.03 7.25 -3.62
CA ALA A 63 -16.67 6.66 -2.44
C ALA A 63 -16.96 7.72 -1.36
N LEU A 64 -15.96 8.53 -1.01
CA LEU A 64 -16.12 9.62 -0.04
C LEU A 64 -17.17 10.65 -0.47
N ARG A 65 -17.24 10.97 -1.77
CA ARG A 65 -18.29 11.86 -2.29
C ARG A 65 -19.68 11.25 -2.12
N LYS A 66 -19.85 9.94 -2.36
CA LYS A 66 -21.14 9.25 -2.17
C LYS A 66 -21.57 9.25 -0.70
N GLU A 67 -20.64 8.97 0.20
CA GLU A 67 -20.88 8.98 1.65
C GLU A 67 -21.28 10.38 2.16
N ASN A 68 -20.69 11.44 1.61
CA ASN A 68 -21.02 12.82 1.98
C ASN A 68 -22.35 13.32 1.39
N THR A 69 -22.98 12.58 0.47
CA THR A 69 -24.24 12.98 -0.19
C THR A 69 -25.45 12.19 0.35
N GLY A 70 -25.25 11.31 1.35
CA GLY A 70 -26.32 10.57 2.03
C GLY A 70 -26.51 11.07 3.44
#